data_AF-A0A4U5JK43-F1
#
_entry.id   AF-A0A4U5JK43-F1
#
_cell.length_a   1.000
_cell.length_b   1.000
_cell.length_c   1.000
_cell.angle_alpha   90.00
_cell.angle_beta   90.00
_cell.angle_gamma   90.00
#
_symmetry.space_group_name_H-M   'P 1'
#
loop_
_entity.id
_entity.type
_entity.pdbx_description
1 polymer ?
#
loop_
_entity_poly.entity_id
_entity_poly.type
_entity_poly.pdbx_seq_one_letter_code
_entity_poly.pdbx_strand_id
1 'polypeptide(L)'
;MLKLKSAALAAMIVAGSFAASSAFASGLEIWNGSAWVRNGTVVISGPTTATYLGNTVPCTSAFTLTLTSGAAQVTNATFSGSGACTGITKVLPWNVSAPTAGAGTSVNLTISGINIRFPTPPQTCTGSVSGNLPNANPYSPDPPTSPGPYNAYFTFSGSLAGGCTVSHRSPGLTSDTPIRAYFP
;
A
#
# COMPACT_ATOMS: atom_id res chain seq x y z
N MET A 1 15.60 -38.53 53.04
CA MET A 1 16.75 -38.58 52.10
C MET A 1 16.21 -38.97 50.73
N LEU A 2 16.56 -38.18 49.69
CA LEU A 2 16.64 -38.53 48.26
C LEU A 2 15.41 -39.26 47.63
N LYS A 3 14.81 -38.87 46.51
CA LYS A 3 15.33 -38.09 45.39
C LYS A 3 14.25 -38.04 44.30
N LEU A 4 14.31 -36.98 43.50
CA LEU A 4 14.07 -36.96 42.05
C LEU A 4 12.61 -37.06 41.59
N LYS A 5 12.02 -35.91 41.23
CA LYS A 5 12.06 -35.36 39.85
C LYS A 5 11.42 -36.34 38.86
N SER A 6 10.11 -36.23 38.60
CA SER A 6 9.45 -36.68 37.34
C SER A 6 7.93 -36.45 37.35
N ALA A 7 7.48 -35.21 37.55
CA ALA A 7 6.07 -34.87 37.23
C ALA A 7 5.91 -33.45 36.67
N ALA A 8 7.01 -32.83 36.23
CA ALA A 8 7.01 -31.52 35.57
C ALA A 8 7.02 -31.61 34.03
N LEU A 9 6.81 -32.81 33.47
CA LEU A 9 6.96 -33.07 32.03
C LEU A 9 5.70 -33.70 31.40
N ALA A 10 4.51 -33.23 31.79
CA ALA A 10 3.25 -33.68 31.18
C ALA A 10 2.22 -32.54 30.97
N ALA A 11 2.62 -31.28 31.11
CA ALA A 11 1.79 -30.11 30.78
C ALA A 11 2.33 -29.30 29.59
N MET A 12 3.22 -29.89 28.77
CA MET A 12 3.76 -29.31 27.53
C MET A 12 3.05 -29.82 26.26
N ILE A 13 1.77 -30.20 26.34
CA ILE A 13 1.00 -30.73 25.19
C ILE A 13 -0.23 -29.88 24.81
N VAL A 14 -0.47 -28.72 25.46
CA VAL A 14 -1.45 -27.73 24.94
C VAL A 14 -0.82 -26.34 24.81
N ALA A 15 0.46 -26.31 24.41
CA ALA A 15 1.10 -25.13 23.81
C ALA A 15 1.27 -25.29 22.29
N GLY A 16 0.66 -26.33 21.71
CA GLY A 16 0.60 -26.55 20.27
C GLY A 16 -0.74 -26.10 19.71
N SER A 17 -0.69 -25.28 18.66
CA SER A 17 -1.80 -25.04 17.71
C SER A 17 -3.02 -24.22 18.17
N PHE A 18 -2.81 -23.23 19.05
CA PHE A 18 -3.44 -21.91 18.85
C PHE A 18 -2.36 -20.85 18.65
N ALA A 19 -1.30 -21.18 17.89
CA ALA A 19 -0.79 -20.19 16.95
C ALA A 19 -2.03 -19.81 16.15
N ALA A 20 -2.61 -18.65 16.45
CA ALA A 20 -3.73 -18.10 15.71
C ALA A 20 -3.39 -18.38 14.27
N SER A 21 -4.17 -19.28 13.66
CA SER A 21 -4.15 -19.47 12.25
C SER A 21 -4.04 -18.06 11.69
N SER A 22 -3.03 -17.76 10.89
CA SER A 22 -3.14 -16.65 9.94
C SER A 22 -4.19 -17.04 8.89
N ALA A 23 -5.35 -17.48 9.40
CA ALA A 23 -6.58 -17.74 8.74
C ALA A 23 -7.05 -16.35 8.39
N PHE A 24 -6.82 -16.02 7.12
CA PHE A 24 -7.76 -15.23 6.37
C PHE A 24 -7.71 -13.72 6.64
N ALA A 25 -6.51 -13.14 6.74
CA ALA A 25 -6.36 -11.71 6.45
C ALA A 25 -6.28 -11.53 4.93
N SER A 26 -7.15 -10.72 4.35
CA SER A 26 -6.99 -10.29 2.96
C SER A 26 -5.66 -9.55 2.81
N GLY A 27 -5.01 -9.70 1.67
CA GLY A 27 -3.71 -9.09 1.42
C GLY A 27 -3.44 -8.87 -0.05
N LEU A 28 -2.27 -8.33 -0.36
CA LEU A 28 -1.85 -8.07 -1.73
C LEU A 28 -0.84 -9.12 -2.19
N GLU A 29 -0.82 -9.37 -3.48
CA GLU A 29 0.16 -10.18 -4.19
C GLU A 29 0.70 -9.39 -5.38
N ILE A 30 1.99 -9.53 -5.67
CA ILE A 30 2.66 -8.97 -6.84
C ILE A 30 3.01 -10.10 -7.79
N TRP A 31 2.87 -9.90 -9.09
CA TRP A 31 3.35 -10.85 -10.09
C TRP A 31 4.87 -10.68 -10.31
N ASN A 32 5.64 -11.75 -10.07
CA ASN A 32 7.09 -11.73 -10.25
C ASN A 32 7.57 -12.17 -11.65
N GLY A 33 6.63 -12.41 -12.58
CA GLY A 33 6.91 -12.96 -13.91
C GLY A 33 6.52 -14.44 -14.07
N SER A 34 6.36 -15.19 -12.99
CA SER A 34 6.00 -16.61 -13.03
C SER A 34 4.92 -17.02 -12.03
N ALA A 35 4.79 -16.29 -10.92
CA ALA A 35 3.80 -16.54 -9.90
C ALA A 35 3.41 -15.24 -9.18
N TRP A 36 2.25 -15.29 -8.55
CA TRP A 36 1.82 -14.28 -7.58
C TRP A 36 2.52 -14.52 -6.25
N VAL A 37 3.26 -13.52 -5.79
CA VAL A 37 4.06 -13.58 -4.55
C VAL A 37 3.59 -12.55 -3.54
N ARG A 38 3.66 -12.93 -2.26
CA ARG A 38 3.28 -12.09 -1.11
C ARG A 38 4.43 -11.29 -0.52
N ASN A 39 5.62 -11.40 -1.12
CA ASN A 39 6.82 -10.68 -0.72
C ASN A 39 7.45 -10.09 -1.98
N GLY A 40 7.75 -8.80 -1.96
CA GLY A 40 8.32 -8.12 -3.11
C GLY A 40 8.13 -6.62 -3.05
N THR A 41 8.60 -5.94 -4.09
CA THR A 41 8.48 -4.49 -4.24
C THR A 41 7.91 -4.14 -5.59
N VAL A 42 7.07 -3.12 -5.62
CA VAL A 42 6.40 -2.62 -6.83
C VAL A 42 6.43 -1.10 -6.82
N VAL A 43 6.64 -0.49 -7.98
CA VAL A 43 6.59 0.97 -8.12
C VAL A 43 5.29 1.37 -8.79
N ILE A 44 4.54 2.22 -8.10
CA ILE A 44 3.32 2.84 -8.60
C ILE A 44 3.61 4.31 -8.87
N SER A 45 3.51 4.73 -10.12
CA SER A 45 3.86 6.10 -10.53
C SER A 45 2.81 6.74 -11.42
N GLY A 46 2.69 8.07 -11.35
CA GLY A 46 1.76 8.80 -12.21
C GLY A 46 1.52 10.24 -11.77
N PRO A 47 0.68 10.96 -12.51
CA PRO A 47 0.35 12.35 -12.21
C PRO A 47 -0.54 12.43 -10.96
N THR A 48 -0.21 13.37 -10.09
CA THR A 48 -0.91 13.65 -8.82
C THR A 48 -1.12 15.15 -8.67
N THR A 49 -2.02 15.53 -7.77
CA THR A 49 -2.25 16.91 -7.36
C THR A 49 -2.16 16.98 -5.85
N ALA A 50 -1.45 17.98 -5.35
CA ALA A 50 -1.53 18.38 -3.97
C ALA A 50 -2.09 19.79 -3.88
N THR A 51 -3.13 19.99 -3.07
CA THR A 51 -3.65 21.31 -2.73
C THR A 51 -3.32 21.59 -1.28
N TYR A 52 -2.75 22.75 -0.97
CA TYR A 52 -2.47 23.16 0.40
C TYR A 52 -2.62 24.67 0.52
N LEU A 53 -3.33 25.13 1.55
CA LEU A 53 -3.59 26.56 1.77
C LEU A 53 -4.18 27.27 0.53
N GLY A 54 -5.03 26.58 -0.23
CA GLY A 54 -5.64 27.09 -1.48
C GLY A 54 -4.75 27.04 -2.73
N ASN A 55 -3.49 26.62 -2.62
CA ASN A 55 -2.59 26.46 -3.76
C ASN A 55 -2.63 25.04 -4.29
N THR A 56 -3.02 24.89 -5.56
CA THR A 56 -3.05 23.59 -6.24
C THR A 56 -1.78 23.38 -7.03
N VAL A 57 -0.99 22.38 -6.66
CA VAL A 57 0.28 22.05 -7.29
C VAL A 57 0.18 20.71 -8.03
N PRO A 58 0.30 20.70 -9.36
CA PRO A 58 0.41 19.48 -10.13
C PRO A 58 1.80 18.85 -9.96
N CYS A 59 1.86 17.61 -9.46
CA CYS A 59 3.09 16.85 -9.31
C CYS A 59 3.04 15.55 -10.12
N THR A 60 4.20 14.93 -10.32
CA THR A 60 4.33 13.52 -10.69
C THR A 60 4.88 12.80 -9.48
N SER A 61 4.19 11.75 -9.04
CA SER A 61 4.59 10.98 -7.85
C SER A 61 4.98 9.57 -8.25
N ALA A 62 5.98 9.01 -7.57
CA ALA A 62 6.27 7.58 -7.62
C ALA A 62 6.36 7.02 -6.20
N PHE A 63 5.60 5.97 -5.92
CA PHE A 63 5.51 5.31 -4.63
C PHE A 63 6.06 3.89 -4.76
N THR A 64 7.02 3.52 -3.92
CA THR A 64 7.50 2.14 -3.80
C THR A 64 6.71 1.45 -2.71
N LEU A 65 5.91 0.45 -3.10
CA LEU A 65 5.21 -0.41 -2.17
C LEU A 65 6.06 -1.65 -1.93
N THR A 66 6.25 -2.00 -0.67
CA THR A 66 6.90 -3.24 -0.22
C THR A 66 5.86 -4.13 0.42
N LEU A 67 5.78 -5.37 -0.05
CA LEU A 67 4.92 -6.41 0.50
C LEU A 67 5.75 -7.34 1.40
N THR A 68 5.24 -7.59 2.60
CA THR A 68 5.76 -8.59 3.53
C THR A 68 4.62 -9.48 4.00
N SER A 69 4.64 -10.75 3.61
CA SER A 69 3.57 -11.72 3.88
C SER A 69 2.16 -11.22 3.46
N GLY A 70 2.09 -10.40 2.40
CA GLY A 70 0.85 -9.86 1.85
C GLY A 70 0.38 -8.54 2.47
N ALA A 71 1.03 -8.07 3.54
CA ALA A 71 0.84 -6.71 4.06
C ALA A 71 1.70 -5.73 3.27
N ALA A 72 1.14 -4.58 2.87
CA ALA A 72 1.83 -3.59 2.06
C ALA A 72 2.17 -2.32 2.85
N GLN A 73 3.35 -1.76 2.57
CA GLN A 73 3.81 -0.48 3.10
C GLN A 73 4.42 0.36 1.99
N VAL A 74 4.19 1.66 2.00
CA VAL A 74 4.94 2.60 1.16
C VAL A 74 6.26 2.89 1.86
N THR A 75 7.35 2.40 1.29
CA THR A 75 8.71 2.51 1.86
C THR A 75 9.54 3.60 1.19
N ASN A 76 9.10 4.08 0.03
CA ASN A 76 9.66 5.25 -0.64
C ASN A 76 8.57 6.02 -1.39
N ALA A 77 8.73 7.34 -1.49
CA ALA A 77 7.84 8.21 -2.25
C ALA A 77 8.65 9.36 -2.87
N THR A 78 8.58 9.58 -4.18
CA THR A 78 9.26 10.70 -4.84
C THR A 78 8.24 11.60 -5.51
N PHE A 79 8.54 12.89 -5.51
CA PHE A 79 7.66 13.92 -6.06
C PHE A 79 8.49 14.79 -7.02
N SER A 80 8.00 14.97 -8.24
CA SER A 80 8.67 15.72 -9.29
C SER A 80 7.69 16.61 -10.08
N GLY A 81 8.22 17.45 -10.97
CA GLY A 81 7.45 18.44 -11.73
C GLY A 81 7.92 19.85 -11.41
N SER A 82 7.28 20.50 -10.45
CA SER A 82 7.62 21.88 -10.03
C SER A 82 8.62 21.90 -8.86
N GLY A 83 9.22 23.07 -8.59
CA GLY A 83 10.05 23.29 -7.40
C GLY A 83 9.32 23.05 -6.08
N ALA A 84 8.00 23.26 -6.06
CA ALA A 84 7.17 22.93 -4.91
C ALA A 84 7.07 21.41 -4.69
N CYS A 85 7.00 20.62 -5.76
CA CYS A 85 6.97 19.16 -5.70
C CYS A 85 8.33 18.57 -5.32
N THR A 86 9.42 19.05 -5.93
CA THR A 86 10.77 18.51 -5.66
C THR A 86 11.26 18.82 -4.25
N GLY A 87 10.78 19.90 -3.64
CA GLY A 87 11.07 20.23 -2.24
C GLY A 87 10.15 19.55 -1.22
N ILE A 88 9.21 18.70 -1.62
CA ILE A 88 8.37 17.94 -0.67
C ILE A 88 9.27 16.98 0.12
N THR A 89 9.20 17.10 1.44
CA THR A 89 9.82 16.15 2.37
C THR A 89 8.74 15.22 2.95
N LYS A 90 9.16 14.04 3.40
CA LYS A 90 8.25 12.94 3.78
C LYS A 90 8.84 12.16 4.96
N VAL A 91 7.96 11.61 5.80
CA VAL A 91 8.33 10.65 6.85
C VAL A 91 7.70 9.32 6.49
N LEU A 92 8.50 8.26 6.41
CA LEU A 92 8.12 6.91 5.98
C LEU A 92 8.47 5.90 7.07
N PRO A 93 7.89 4.67 7.06
CA PRO A 93 6.93 4.14 6.07
C PRO A 93 5.48 4.59 6.29
N TRP A 94 4.65 4.50 5.24
CA TRP A 94 3.18 4.60 5.36
C TRP A 94 2.54 3.23 5.25
N ASN A 95 1.53 2.95 6.07
CA ASN A 95 0.87 1.65 6.10
C ASN A 95 -0.26 1.59 5.08
N VAL A 96 -0.34 0.52 4.30
CA VAL A 96 -1.48 0.22 3.45
C VAL A 96 -2.38 -0.77 4.19
N SER A 97 -3.67 -0.46 4.31
CA SER A 97 -4.65 -1.35 4.94
C SER A 97 -4.79 -2.65 4.15
N ALA A 98 -5.30 -3.69 4.80
CA ALA A 98 -5.75 -4.88 4.11
C ALA A 98 -6.77 -4.49 3.01
N PRO A 99 -6.70 -5.10 1.82
CA PRO A 99 -7.65 -4.84 0.75
C PRO A 99 -9.06 -5.24 1.14
N THR A 100 -10.02 -4.43 0.71
CA THR A 100 -11.46 -4.75 0.80
C THR A 100 -12.03 -4.82 -0.61
N ALA A 101 -12.92 -5.79 -0.86
CA ALA A 101 -13.58 -5.90 -2.17
C ALA A 101 -14.36 -4.61 -2.48
N GLY A 102 -14.17 -4.08 -3.69
CA GLY A 102 -14.92 -2.97 -4.23
C GLY A 102 -16.00 -3.43 -5.22
N ALA A 103 -16.51 -2.48 -6.01
CA ALA A 103 -17.44 -2.82 -7.09
C ALA A 103 -16.70 -3.55 -8.23
N GLY A 104 -17.34 -4.59 -8.79
CA GLY A 104 -16.78 -5.35 -9.91
C GLY A 104 -15.48 -6.06 -9.51
N THR A 105 -14.42 -5.86 -10.31
CA THR A 105 -13.10 -6.45 -10.07
C THR A 105 -12.15 -5.53 -9.28
N SER A 106 -12.67 -4.42 -8.76
CA SER A 106 -11.85 -3.42 -8.06
C SER A 106 -11.68 -3.75 -6.58
N VAL A 107 -10.61 -3.21 -6.01
CA VAL A 107 -10.26 -3.35 -4.60
C VAL A 107 -10.05 -1.98 -3.99
N ASN A 108 -10.59 -1.74 -2.80
CA ASN A 108 -10.34 -0.52 -2.05
C ASN A 108 -9.22 -0.72 -1.03
N LEU A 109 -8.40 0.32 -0.88
CA LEU A 109 -7.24 0.37 0.00
C LEU A 109 -7.20 1.72 0.71
N THR A 110 -6.69 1.75 1.94
CA THR A 110 -6.41 2.99 2.66
C THR A 110 -4.93 3.07 2.97
N ILE A 111 -4.28 4.17 2.61
CA ILE A 111 -2.89 4.45 2.98
C ILE A 111 -2.95 5.39 4.19
N SER A 112 -2.38 4.96 5.31
CA SER A 112 -2.41 5.66 6.60
C SER A 112 -1.01 6.02 7.09
N GLY A 113 -0.95 7.04 7.94
CA GLY A 113 0.33 7.55 8.47
C GLY A 113 1.05 8.45 7.49
N ILE A 114 0.35 8.99 6.48
CA ILE A 114 0.92 9.95 5.54
C ILE A 114 1.41 11.15 6.34
N ASN A 115 2.65 11.54 6.08
CA ASN A 115 3.27 12.71 6.65
C ASN A 115 4.19 13.31 5.60
N ILE A 116 3.73 14.41 5.00
CA ILE A 116 4.44 15.16 3.98
C ILE A 116 4.54 16.62 4.41
N ARG A 117 5.65 17.26 4.05
CA ARG A 117 5.88 18.68 4.33
C ARG A 117 6.24 19.40 3.03
N PHE A 118 5.44 20.39 2.70
CA PHE A 118 5.66 21.31 1.60
C PHE A 118 6.69 22.38 2.00
N PRO A 119 7.58 22.79 1.08
CA PRO A 119 8.63 23.75 1.38
C PRO A 119 8.10 25.19 1.42
N THR A 120 7.19 25.57 0.50
CA THR A 120 6.74 26.95 0.31
C THR A 120 5.29 27.03 -0.19
N PRO A 121 4.39 27.73 0.53
CA PRO A 121 4.49 28.03 1.96
C PRO A 121 4.73 26.75 2.78
N PRO A 122 5.51 26.80 3.89
CA PRO A 122 5.74 25.64 4.73
C PRO A 122 4.43 25.12 5.30
N GLN A 123 4.06 23.88 4.96
CA GLN A 123 2.87 23.23 5.50
C GLN A 123 3.13 21.75 5.69
N THR A 124 2.77 21.24 6.87
CA THR A 124 2.84 19.79 7.16
C THR A 124 1.44 19.22 7.06
N CYS A 125 1.30 18.19 6.23
CA CYS A 125 0.04 17.52 5.98
C CYS A 125 0.16 16.08 6.47
N THR A 126 -0.73 15.70 7.39
CA THR A 126 -0.75 14.34 7.96
C THR A 126 -2.12 13.70 7.84
N GLY A 127 -2.18 12.38 7.70
CA GLY A 127 -3.46 11.68 7.71
C GLY A 127 -3.46 10.40 6.89
N SER A 128 -4.62 10.13 6.29
CA SER A 128 -4.86 8.93 5.49
C SER A 128 -5.59 9.29 4.21
N VAL A 129 -5.35 8.50 3.16
CA VAL A 129 -6.05 8.61 1.87
C VAL A 129 -6.67 7.27 1.52
N SER A 130 -7.84 7.31 0.91
CA SER A 130 -8.46 6.11 0.35
C SER A 130 -8.18 6.05 -1.15
N GLY A 131 -8.03 4.84 -1.66
CA GLY A 131 -7.82 4.59 -3.07
C GLY A 131 -8.49 3.33 -3.57
N ASN A 132 -8.60 3.25 -4.89
CA ASN A 132 -9.19 2.14 -5.61
C ASN A 132 -8.17 1.60 -6.62
N LEU A 133 -7.96 0.30 -6.56
CA LEU A 133 -7.15 -0.47 -7.49
C LEU A 133 -8.10 -1.29 -8.38
N PRO A 134 -8.34 -0.87 -9.63
CA PRO A 134 -9.20 -1.61 -10.54
C PRO A 134 -8.53 -2.91 -11.02
N ASN A 135 -9.34 -3.90 -11.40
CA ASN A 135 -8.87 -5.18 -11.94
C ASN A 135 -7.91 -5.96 -11.03
N ALA A 136 -8.14 -5.89 -9.72
CA ALA A 136 -7.30 -6.53 -8.72
C ALA A 136 -7.97 -7.71 -8.01
N ASN A 137 -9.26 -7.97 -8.22
CA ASN A 137 -9.97 -9.10 -7.61
C ASN A 137 -11.21 -9.61 -8.39
N PRO A 138 -11.13 -10.77 -9.06
CA PRO A 138 -9.89 -11.41 -9.48
C PRO A 138 -9.17 -10.52 -10.50
N TYR A 139 -7.84 -10.65 -10.57
CA TYR A 139 -7.08 -10.04 -11.65
C TYR A 139 -7.41 -10.75 -12.97
N SER A 140 -7.66 -9.99 -14.04
CA SER A 140 -7.94 -10.55 -15.37
C SER A 140 -7.20 -9.79 -16.47
N PRO A 141 -6.43 -10.45 -17.34
CA PRO A 141 -6.20 -11.90 -17.45
C PRO A 141 -5.19 -12.44 -16.41
N ASP A 142 -5.36 -13.68 -15.95
CA ASP A 142 -4.40 -14.42 -15.11
C ASP A 142 -3.89 -15.65 -15.89
N PRO A 143 -2.58 -15.77 -16.23
CA PRO A 143 -1.49 -14.88 -15.85
C PRO A 143 -1.52 -13.53 -16.61
N PRO A 144 -0.92 -12.46 -16.03
CA PRO A 144 -0.80 -11.17 -16.68
C PRO A 144 -0.10 -11.22 -18.05
N THR A 145 -0.68 -10.57 -19.05
CA THR A 145 -0.10 -10.48 -20.40
C THR A 145 0.72 -9.19 -20.57
N SER A 146 1.97 -9.32 -21.01
CA SER A 146 2.89 -8.21 -21.35
C SER A 146 2.70 -7.77 -22.81
N PRO A 147 2.96 -6.50 -23.21
CA PRO A 147 3.51 -5.39 -22.42
C PRO A 147 2.45 -4.35 -22.04
N GLY A 148 2.59 -3.74 -20.87
CA GLY A 148 1.78 -2.58 -20.51
C GLY A 148 1.97 -2.13 -19.07
N PRO A 149 1.54 -0.90 -18.73
CA PRO A 149 1.33 -0.54 -17.34
C PRO A 149 0.26 -1.46 -16.74
N TYR A 150 0.63 -2.21 -15.71
CA TYR A 150 -0.28 -3.12 -15.04
C TYR A 150 -1.06 -2.35 -13.98
N ASN A 151 -2.34 -2.70 -13.77
CA ASN A 151 -3.25 -1.90 -12.92
C ASN A 151 -3.16 -0.41 -13.22
N ALA A 152 -3.36 -0.06 -14.49
CA ALA A 152 -2.92 1.21 -15.06
C ALA A 152 -3.38 2.48 -14.33
N TYR A 153 -4.45 2.41 -13.54
CA TYR A 153 -5.11 3.59 -13.00
C TYR A 153 -5.48 3.43 -11.53
N PHE A 154 -4.50 3.15 -10.67
CA PHE A 154 -4.71 3.32 -9.23
C PHE A 154 -5.15 4.76 -8.98
N THR A 155 -6.35 4.91 -8.42
CA THR A 155 -6.95 6.20 -8.12
C THR A 155 -6.97 6.39 -6.62
N PHE A 156 -6.63 7.59 -6.16
CA PHE A 156 -6.78 7.94 -4.75
C PHE A 156 -7.18 9.39 -4.59
N SER A 157 -7.84 9.68 -3.48
CA SER A 157 -8.08 11.04 -3.00
C SER A 157 -8.23 11.03 -1.49
N GLY A 158 -7.84 12.13 -0.85
CA GLY A 158 -8.06 12.30 0.57
C GLY A 158 -7.72 13.69 1.05
N SER A 159 -8.39 14.07 2.14
CA SER A 159 -8.09 15.29 2.89
C SER A 159 -7.16 14.92 4.03
N LEU A 160 -6.03 15.61 4.11
CA LEU A 160 -5.06 15.51 5.19
C LEU A 160 -5.27 16.69 6.15
N ALA A 161 -4.85 16.52 7.40
CA ALA A 161 -4.81 17.58 8.39
C ALA A 161 -4.01 18.79 7.88
N GLY A 162 -4.36 19.99 8.36
CA GLY A 162 -3.76 21.24 7.87
C GLY A 162 -4.39 21.76 6.57
N GLY A 163 -5.59 21.30 6.19
CA GLY A 163 -6.28 21.80 5.00
C GLY A 163 -5.58 21.43 3.69
N CYS A 164 -4.89 20.28 3.68
CA CYS A 164 -4.27 19.77 2.48
C CYS A 164 -5.16 18.70 1.84
N THR A 165 -5.24 18.68 0.52
CA THR A 165 -5.87 17.59 -0.21
C THR A 165 -4.86 17.00 -1.18
N VAL A 166 -4.84 15.68 -1.28
CA VAL A 166 -4.01 14.99 -2.26
C VAL A 166 -4.90 14.08 -3.09
N SER A 167 -4.65 14.05 -4.39
CA SER A 167 -5.38 13.18 -5.30
C SER A 167 -4.49 12.74 -6.46
N HIS A 168 -4.86 11.62 -7.07
CA HIS A 168 -4.39 11.32 -8.41
C HIS A 168 -4.92 12.37 -9.40
N ARG A 169 -4.28 12.44 -10.58
CA ARG A 169 -4.81 13.09 -11.78
C ARG A 169 -5.05 12.04 -12.85
N SER A 170 -5.94 12.37 -13.79
CA SER A 170 -6.17 11.53 -14.97
C SER A 170 -4.83 11.25 -15.69
N PRO A 171 -4.57 9.98 -16.06
CA PRO A 171 -5.51 8.85 -16.03
C PRO A 171 -5.50 8.04 -14.71
N GLY A 172 -4.56 8.31 -13.80
CA GLY A 172 -4.34 7.55 -12.57
C GLY A 172 -2.85 7.19 -12.43
N LEU A 173 -2.52 6.39 -11.42
CA LEU A 173 -1.16 5.88 -11.25
C LEU A 173 -1.04 4.47 -11.79
N THR A 174 0.02 4.21 -12.53
CA THR A 174 0.33 2.92 -13.16
C THR A 174 1.31 2.15 -12.29
N SER A 175 1.09 0.85 -12.14
CA SER A 175 2.05 -0.06 -11.52
C SER A 175 3.06 -0.59 -12.56
N ASP A 176 4.32 -0.73 -12.17
CA ASP A 176 5.36 -1.35 -13.02
C ASP A 176 5.21 -2.87 -13.14
N THR A 177 4.56 -3.51 -12.18
CA THR A 177 4.19 -4.93 -12.19
C THR A 177 2.74 -5.14 -11.74
N PRO A 178 2.08 -6.24 -12.17
CA PRO A 178 0.73 -6.57 -11.74
C PRO A 178 0.62 -6.75 -10.23
N ILE A 179 -0.43 -6.17 -9.64
CA ILE A 179 -0.81 -6.32 -8.24
C ILE A 179 -2.23 -6.90 -8.20
N ARG A 180 -2.49 -7.87 -7.35
CA ARG A 180 -3.85 -8.34 -7.07
C ARG A 180 -4.09 -8.40 -5.57
N ALA A 181 -5.35 -8.39 -5.17
CA ALA A 181 -5.72 -8.79 -3.83
C ALA A 181 -6.00 -10.30 -3.79
N TYR A 182 -5.69 -10.92 -2.66
CA TYR A 182 -6.22 -12.22 -2.30
C TYR A 182 -7.20 -12.03 -1.15
N PHE A 183 -8.34 -12.70 -1.27
CA PHE A 183 -9.33 -12.80 -0.23
C PHE A 183 -9.43 -14.27 0.19
N PRO A 184 -9.55 -14.53 1.49
CA PRO A 184 -9.74 -15.87 2.02
C PRO A 184 -11.10 -16.51 1.72
#